data_AF-A0A382U0X5-F1
#
_entry.id   AF-A0A382U0X5-F1
#
_cell.length_a   1.000
_cell.length_b   1.000
_cell.length_c   1.000
_cell.angle_alpha   90.00
_cell.angle_beta   90.00
_cell.angle_gamma   90.00
#
_symmetry.space_group_name_H-M   'P 1'
#
loop_
_entity.id
_entity.type
_entity.pdbx_description
1 polymer ?
#
loop_
_entity_poly.entity_id
_entity_poly.type
_entity_poly.pdbx_seq_one_letter_code
_entity_poly.pdbx_strand_id
1 'polypeptide(L)'
;AEIIGVPVETLLGETEVLIYGTTRATNSIVEKKTAKTALLLTEGFPDILLYRQGGKREPLNLMMEFPPPYVPRRLTFEIPERVNAEGGIETALDEAAACDIIVGLAKMNIETVAVSLLWSIVNSTHEKRLGELIAEILPGIPYTLSHQLNPIIREYPRTSSTAIDASLKPLMQSHLTEFESDLRAANYQGQILVSACSGGVMHVKDVVEKPIYTVKSGPAMAPLAGIAYAEAELEGNDVIIVDTGGTTFDVSMVRAGQIKFTRETWLLGEWIGHNLGLSSVDVRSVGAGGGSIAWID
;
A
#
# COMPACT_ATOMS: atom_id res chain seq x y z
N ALA A 1 27.86 -5.42 15.28
CA ALA A 1 28.98 -6.37 15.37
C ALA A 1 30.28 -5.62 15.62
N GLU A 2 30.79 -4.84 14.65
CA GLU A 2 32.06 -4.11 14.79
C GLU A 2 32.11 -3.15 15.98
N ILE A 3 31.07 -2.34 16.20
CA ILE A 3 31.00 -1.36 17.30
C ILE A 3 31.09 -2.02 18.69
N ILE A 4 30.53 -3.22 18.83
CA ILE A 4 30.41 -3.95 20.10
C ILE A 4 31.40 -5.12 20.19
N GLY A 5 32.26 -5.32 19.18
CA GLY A 5 33.34 -6.31 19.20
C GLY A 5 32.91 -7.79 19.16
N VAL A 6 31.68 -8.12 18.71
CA VAL A 6 31.20 -9.50 18.60
C VAL A 6 31.03 -9.94 17.14
N PRO A 7 31.20 -11.23 16.82
CA PRO A 7 30.85 -11.78 15.51
C PRO A 7 29.39 -11.51 15.15
N VAL A 8 29.10 -11.32 13.86
CA VAL A 8 27.72 -11.07 13.38
C VAL A 8 26.79 -12.21 13.77
N GLU A 9 27.25 -13.46 13.68
CA GLU A 9 26.49 -14.65 14.04
C GLU A 9 26.10 -14.66 15.53
N THR A 10 27.01 -14.27 16.42
CA THR A 10 26.73 -14.14 17.86
C THR A 10 25.70 -13.04 18.10
N LEU A 11 25.88 -11.88 17.48
CA LEU A 11 24.93 -10.78 17.61
C LEU A 11 23.52 -11.19 17.16
N LEU A 12 23.41 -11.86 16.01
CA LEU A 12 22.13 -12.33 15.49
C LEU A 12 21.53 -13.43 16.39
N GLY A 13 22.35 -14.34 16.90
CA GLY A 13 21.90 -15.39 17.82
C GLY A 13 21.38 -14.86 19.17
N GLU A 14 21.93 -13.75 19.66
CA GLU A 14 21.53 -13.10 20.91
C GLU A 14 20.40 -12.05 20.72
N THR A 15 20.02 -11.74 19.48
CA THR A 15 18.98 -10.75 19.20
C THR A 15 17.59 -11.40 19.22
N GLU A 16 16.73 -10.96 20.14
CA GLU A 16 15.36 -11.49 20.27
C GLU A 16 14.38 -10.91 19.23
N VAL A 17 14.54 -9.62 18.88
CA VAL A 17 13.61 -8.89 18.00
C VAL A 17 14.38 -8.04 16.99
N LEU A 18 14.01 -8.16 15.72
CA LEU A 18 14.51 -7.34 14.63
C LEU A 18 13.34 -6.62 13.98
N ILE A 19 13.38 -5.29 14.01
CA ILE A 19 12.39 -4.44 13.34
C ILE A 19 13.01 -3.88 12.07
N TYR A 20 12.43 -4.23 10.93
CA TYR A 20 12.88 -3.83 9.61
C TYR A 20 11.98 -2.73 9.02
N GLY A 21 12.56 -1.55 8.79
CA GLY A 21 11.93 -0.48 8.01
C GLY A 21 12.47 -0.46 6.59
N THR A 22 11.61 -0.23 5.60
CA THR A 22 12.04 -0.16 4.19
C THR A 22 11.26 0.88 3.41
N THR A 23 11.94 1.52 2.45
CA THR A 23 11.34 2.45 1.49
C THR A 23 11.11 1.80 0.12
N ARG A 24 11.42 0.51 -0.05
CA ARG A 24 11.33 -0.19 -1.34
C ARG A 24 9.95 -0.08 -1.99
N ALA A 25 8.87 -0.26 -1.23
CA ALA A 25 7.50 -0.12 -1.75
C ALA A 25 7.22 1.33 -2.23
N THR A 26 7.55 2.32 -1.40
CA THR A 26 7.38 3.74 -1.75
C THR A 26 8.18 4.11 -3.00
N ASN A 27 9.46 3.70 -3.08
CA ASN A 27 10.33 4.01 -4.21
C ASN A 27 9.86 3.32 -5.49
N SER A 28 9.43 2.06 -5.42
CA SER A 28 8.87 1.34 -6.57
C SER A 28 7.68 2.08 -7.18
N ILE A 29 6.77 2.61 -6.36
CA ILE A 29 5.63 3.40 -6.84
C ILE A 29 6.09 4.72 -7.46
N VAL A 30 6.99 5.45 -6.79
CA VAL A 30 7.47 6.76 -7.25
C VAL A 30 8.24 6.63 -8.57
N GLU A 31 9.06 5.59 -8.70
CA GLU A 31 9.85 5.29 -9.90
C GLU A 31 9.05 4.57 -10.98
N LYS A 32 7.76 4.27 -10.73
CA LYS A 32 6.87 3.50 -11.63
C LYS A 32 7.44 2.13 -12.02
N LYS A 33 8.13 1.48 -11.09
CA LYS A 33 8.69 0.12 -11.20
C LYS A 33 7.85 -0.87 -10.41
N THR A 34 6.53 -0.82 -10.59
CA THR A 34 5.58 -1.76 -10.00
C THR A 34 5.18 -2.83 -11.01
N ALA A 35 4.64 -3.94 -10.52
CA ALA A 35 4.23 -5.05 -11.37
C ALA A 35 3.09 -4.66 -12.32
N LYS A 36 3.13 -5.18 -13.54
CA LYS A 36 2.07 -5.01 -14.54
C LYS A 36 0.77 -5.65 -14.05
N THR A 37 -0.13 -4.79 -13.57
CA THR A 37 -1.33 -5.21 -12.84
C THR A 37 -2.57 -5.18 -13.75
N ALA A 38 -3.37 -6.24 -13.73
CA ALA A 38 -4.74 -6.23 -14.26
C ALA A 38 -5.73 -5.86 -13.16
N LEU A 39 -6.75 -5.07 -13.48
CA LEU A 39 -7.79 -4.66 -12.56
C LEU A 39 -9.15 -5.22 -13.00
N LEU A 40 -9.78 -6.04 -12.17
CA LEU A 40 -11.11 -6.59 -12.39
C LEU A 40 -12.14 -5.82 -11.55
N LEU A 41 -13.16 -5.28 -12.21
CA LEU A 41 -14.21 -4.45 -11.60
C LEU A 41 -15.59 -4.95 -12.03
N THR A 42 -16.61 -4.59 -11.27
CA THR A 42 -18.02 -4.76 -11.66
C THR A 42 -18.30 -4.05 -12.99
N GLU A 43 -19.04 -4.71 -13.88
CA GLU A 43 -19.50 -4.12 -15.15
C GLU A 43 -20.22 -2.77 -14.95
N GLY A 44 -19.89 -1.81 -15.82
CA GLY A 44 -20.37 -0.44 -15.77
C GLY A 44 -19.55 0.51 -14.89
N PHE A 45 -18.50 0.04 -14.21
CA PHE A 45 -17.64 0.86 -13.35
C PHE A 45 -16.14 0.89 -13.75
N PRO A 46 -15.79 0.83 -15.04
CA PRO A 46 -14.40 0.60 -15.42
C PRO A 46 -13.48 1.80 -15.20
N ASP A 47 -14.05 3.00 -15.13
CA ASP A 47 -13.31 4.26 -15.07
C ASP A 47 -13.10 4.76 -13.64
N ILE A 48 -13.29 3.90 -12.63
CA ILE A 48 -13.20 4.32 -11.23
C ILE A 48 -11.83 4.90 -10.86
N LEU A 49 -10.74 4.36 -11.40
CA LEU A 49 -9.39 4.92 -11.19
C LEU A 49 -9.09 6.14 -12.06
N LEU A 50 -9.85 6.33 -13.13
CA LEU A 50 -9.71 7.47 -14.05
C LEU A 50 -10.41 8.71 -13.45
N TYR A 51 -11.69 8.57 -13.07
CA TYR A 51 -12.47 9.67 -12.49
C TYR A 51 -12.20 9.89 -11.00
N ARG A 52 -11.75 8.87 -10.28
CA ARG A 52 -11.35 8.95 -8.87
C ARG A 52 -12.52 9.43 -7.99
N GLN A 53 -12.32 10.50 -7.24
CA GLN A 53 -13.34 11.21 -6.47
C GLN A 53 -13.58 12.63 -7.00
N GLY A 54 -13.14 12.92 -8.23
CA GLY A 54 -13.01 14.30 -8.71
C GLY A 54 -11.89 15.05 -8.00
N GLY A 55 -11.97 16.39 -7.99
CA GLY A 55 -10.96 17.27 -7.40
C GLY A 55 -9.74 17.51 -8.30
N LYS A 56 -9.08 18.66 -8.10
CA LYS A 56 -7.81 19.02 -8.74
C LYS A 56 -7.05 19.98 -7.86
N ARG A 57 -5.71 19.92 -7.88
CA ARG A 57 -4.84 20.75 -7.03
C ARG A 57 -5.04 22.24 -7.27
N GLU A 58 -5.32 22.65 -8.50
CA GLU A 58 -5.62 24.03 -8.88
C GLU A 58 -7.06 24.15 -9.41
N PRO A 59 -8.08 24.31 -8.52
CA PRO A 59 -9.50 24.33 -8.88
C PRO A 59 -9.87 25.32 -9.99
N LEU A 60 -9.14 26.42 -10.11
CA LEU A 60 -9.40 27.48 -11.09
C LEU A 60 -8.61 27.29 -12.40
N ASN A 61 -7.60 26.43 -12.43
CA ASN A 61 -6.81 26.19 -13.63
C ASN A 61 -7.52 25.18 -14.54
N LEU A 62 -8.25 25.66 -15.55
CA LEU A 62 -8.99 24.82 -16.50
C LEU A 62 -8.09 24.08 -17.50
N MET A 63 -6.82 24.48 -17.62
CA MET A 63 -5.84 23.89 -18.53
C MET A 63 -5.06 22.73 -17.87
N MET A 64 -5.25 22.50 -16.57
CA MET A 64 -4.58 21.43 -15.84
C MET A 64 -5.06 20.06 -16.34
N GLU A 65 -4.13 19.25 -16.86
CA GLU A 65 -4.43 17.88 -17.25
C GLU A 65 -4.73 16.99 -16.04
N PHE A 66 -5.64 16.04 -16.23
CA PHE A 66 -5.88 15.02 -15.22
C PHE A 66 -4.77 13.97 -15.25
N PRO A 67 -4.22 13.59 -14.10
CA PRO A 67 -3.21 12.55 -14.02
C PRO A 67 -3.77 11.18 -14.48
N PRO A 68 -2.93 10.34 -15.10
CA PRO A 68 -3.36 9.01 -15.53
C PRO A 68 -3.81 8.14 -14.34
N PRO A 69 -4.70 7.16 -14.55
CA PRO A 69 -5.09 6.21 -13.52
C PRO A 69 -3.90 5.34 -13.11
N TYR A 70 -3.91 4.80 -11.89
CA TYR A 70 -2.84 3.95 -11.38
C TYR A 70 -2.65 2.68 -12.23
N VAL A 71 -3.76 1.98 -12.51
CA VAL A 71 -3.82 0.93 -13.53
C VAL A 71 -4.42 1.55 -14.79
N PRO A 72 -3.75 1.47 -15.96
CA PRO A 72 -4.26 2.05 -17.19
C PRO A 72 -5.52 1.33 -17.66
N ARG A 73 -6.48 2.07 -18.25
CA ARG A 73 -7.79 1.56 -18.70
C ARG A 73 -7.72 0.31 -19.60
N ARG A 74 -6.65 0.16 -20.38
CA ARG A 74 -6.39 -1.03 -21.24
C ARG A 74 -6.09 -2.32 -20.46
N LEU A 75 -5.78 -2.21 -19.16
CA LEU A 75 -5.58 -3.31 -18.22
C LEU A 75 -6.70 -3.38 -17.18
N THR A 76 -7.82 -2.68 -17.42
CA THR A 76 -9.01 -2.71 -16.57
C THR A 76 -10.12 -3.45 -17.30
N PHE A 77 -10.66 -4.48 -16.67
CA PHE A 77 -11.64 -5.39 -17.23
C PHE A 77 -12.90 -5.41 -16.37
N GLU A 78 -14.03 -5.52 -17.04
CA GLU A 78 -15.37 -5.54 -16.45
C GLU A 78 -15.83 -6.99 -16.32
N ILE A 79 -16.25 -7.36 -15.12
CA ILE A 79 -16.83 -8.66 -14.82
C ILE A 79 -18.35 -8.50 -14.81
N PRO A 80 -19.09 -9.32 -15.59
CA PRO A 80 -20.54 -9.32 -15.56
C PRO A 80 -21.03 -9.94 -14.23
N GLU A 81 -21.21 -9.10 -13.22
CA GLU A 81 -21.83 -9.45 -11.95
C GLU A 81 -22.47 -8.22 -11.30
N ARG A 82 -23.40 -8.43 -10.35
CA ARG A 82 -23.95 -7.33 -9.55
C ARG A 82 -24.41 -7.78 -8.18
N VAL A 83 -23.91 -7.11 -7.15
CA VAL A 83 -24.39 -7.20 -5.76
C VAL A 83 -24.95 -5.83 -5.38
N ASN A 84 -26.09 -5.80 -4.68
CA ASN A 84 -26.70 -4.56 -4.18
C ASN A 84 -26.22 -4.18 -2.78
N ALA A 85 -26.68 -3.03 -2.28
CA ALA A 85 -26.27 -2.49 -0.98
C ALA A 85 -26.68 -3.37 0.20
N GLU A 86 -27.76 -4.15 0.05
CA GLU A 86 -28.26 -5.11 1.03
C GLU A 86 -27.53 -6.47 0.97
N GLY A 87 -26.59 -6.65 0.03
CA GLY A 87 -25.83 -7.88 -0.16
C GLY A 87 -26.54 -8.94 -1.02
N GLY A 88 -27.70 -8.61 -1.58
CA GLY A 88 -28.41 -9.45 -2.55
C GLY A 88 -27.68 -9.49 -3.90
N ILE A 89 -27.69 -10.67 -4.52
CA ILE A 89 -27.14 -10.87 -5.87
C ILE A 89 -28.22 -10.45 -6.87
N GLU A 90 -28.00 -9.31 -7.55
CA GLU A 90 -28.88 -8.83 -8.64
C GLU A 90 -28.51 -9.47 -9.97
N THR A 91 -27.23 -9.74 -10.19
CA THR A 91 -26.72 -10.46 -11.35
C THR A 91 -25.65 -11.42 -10.86
N ALA A 92 -25.88 -12.71 -11.08
CA ALA A 92 -24.92 -13.74 -10.71
C ALA A 92 -23.59 -13.51 -11.45
N LEU A 93 -22.48 -13.92 -10.83
CA LEU A 93 -21.18 -13.91 -11.49
C LEU A 93 -21.23 -14.77 -12.76
N ASP A 94 -20.98 -14.16 -13.91
CA ASP A 94 -20.73 -14.89 -15.15
C ASP A 94 -19.32 -15.51 -15.10
N GLU A 95 -19.25 -16.75 -14.60
CA GLU A 95 -17.97 -17.47 -14.49
C GLU A 95 -17.34 -17.75 -15.86
N ALA A 96 -18.12 -17.93 -16.91
CA ALA A 96 -17.59 -18.17 -18.25
C ALA A 96 -16.88 -16.92 -18.78
N ALA A 97 -17.54 -15.76 -18.68
CA ALA A 97 -16.93 -14.48 -19.06
C ALA A 97 -15.70 -14.16 -18.19
N ALA A 98 -15.77 -14.41 -16.88
CA ALA A 98 -14.63 -14.23 -15.99
C ALA A 98 -13.45 -15.12 -16.38
N CYS A 99 -13.69 -16.40 -16.69
CA CYS A 99 -12.65 -17.33 -17.15
C CYS A 99 -12.00 -16.85 -18.45
N ASP A 100 -12.79 -16.43 -19.43
CA ASP A 100 -12.28 -15.91 -20.71
C ASP A 100 -11.38 -14.68 -20.51
N ILE A 101 -11.78 -13.76 -19.62
CA ILE A 101 -10.98 -12.59 -19.25
C ILE A 101 -9.66 -13.03 -18.61
N ILE A 102 -9.71 -13.91 -17.59
CA ILE A 102 -8.53 -14.37 -16.84
C ILE A 102 -7.56 -15.12 -17.76
N VAL A 103 -8.04 -15.99 -18.65
CA VAL A 103 -7.22 -16.65 -19.68
C VAL A 103 -6.58 -15.63 -20.62
N GLY A 104 -7.30 -14.57 -20.97
CA GLY A 104 -6.79 -13.45 -21.76
C GLY A 104 -5.61 -12.73 -21.10
N LEU A 105 -5.61 -12.62 -19.76
CA LEU A 105 -4.54 -11.94 -19.00
C LEU A 105 -3.17 -12.62 -19.18
N ALA A 106 -3.14 -13.95 -19.32
CA ALA A 106 -1.89 -14.69 -19.54
C ALA A 106 -1.16 -14.21 -20.81
N LYS A 107 -1.91 -13.94 -21.89
CA LYS A 107 -1.35 -13.43 -23.16
C LYS A 107 -0.82 -12.00 -23.06
N MET A 108 -1.22 -11.28 -22.01
CA MET A 108 -0.81 -9.90 -21.77
C MET A 108 0.42 -9.80 -20.84
N ASN A 109 1.03 -10.92 -20.41
CA ASN A 109 2.13 -10.94 -19.45
C ASN A 109 1.80 -10.12 -18.18
N ILE A 110 0.59 -10.31 -17.64
CA ILE A 110 0.19 -9.73 -16.36
C ILE A 110 0.99 -10.40 -15.25
N GLU A 111 1.51 -9.60 -14.33
CA GLU A 111 2.32 -10.07 -13.20
C GLU A 111 1.51 -10.18 -11.90
N THR A 112 0.35 -9.52 -11.83
CA THR A 112 -0.54 -9.55 -10.65
C THR A 112 -1.95 -9.07 -10.99
N VAL A 113 -2.94 -9.48 -10.20
CA VAL A 113 -4.36 -9.11 -10.41
C VAL A 113 -4.94 -8.39 -9.19
N ALA A 114 -5.64 -7.28 -9.41
CA ALA A 114 -6.44 -6.59 -8.41
C ALA A 114 -7.93 -6.83 -8.68
N VAL A 115 -8.71 -7.20 -7.68
CA VAL A 115 -10.16 -7.42 -7.81
C VAL A 115 -10.90 -6.50 -6.85
N SER A 116 -11.75 -5.62 -7.38
CA SER A 116 -12.55 -4.69 -6.58
C SER A 116 -13.97 -4.58 -7.13
N LEU A 117 -14.85 -5.43 -6.62
CA LEU A 117 -16.26 -5.43 -7.00
C LEU A 117 -17.07 -4.49 -6.09
N LEU A 118 -18.17 -3.96 -6.63
CA LEU A 118 -19.13 -3.20 -5.84
C LEU A 118 -19.75 -4.07 -4.77
N TRP A 119 -19.91 -3.49 -3.58
CA TRP A 119 -20.53 -4.15 -2.42
C TRP A 119 -19.90 -5.49 -1.99
N SER A 120 -18.67 -5.79 -2.42
CA SER A 120 -17.93 -6.99 -1.99
C SER A 120 -17.68 -7.05 -0.49
N ILE A 121 -17.70 -5.90 0.19
CA ILE A 121 -17.61 -5.77 1.64
C ILE A 121 -18.88 -6.23 2.37
N VAL A 122 -20.03 -6.24 1.69
CA VAL A 122 -21.33 -6.70 2.22
C VAL A 122 -21.52 -8.17 1.84
N ASN A 123 -21.26 -8.52 0.57
CA ASN A 123 -21.27 -9.89 0.09
C ASN A 123 -20.04 -10.17 -0.77
N SER A 124 -19.08 -10.90 -0.20
CA SER A 124 -17.78 -11.20 -0.81
C SER A 124 -17.77 -12.42 -1.74
N THR A 125 -18.93 -13.05 -1.96
CA THR A 125 -19.03 -14.33 -2.68
C THR A 125 -18.39 -14.26 -4.07
N HIS A 126 -18.68 -13.22 -4.84
CA HIS A 126 -18.12 -13.08 -6.20
C HIS A 126 -16.62 -12.76 -6.20
N GLU A 127 -16.13 -11.89 -5.29
CA GLU A 127 -14.68 -11.62 -5.20
C GLU A 127 -13.89 -12.86 -4.79
N LYS A 128 -14.41 -13.65 -3.85
CA LYS A 128 -13.78 -14.91 -3.44
C LYS A 128 -13.72 -15.89 -4.61
N ARG A 129 -14.84 -16.04 -5.34
CA ARG A 129 -14.89 -16.93 -6.50
C ARG A 129 -13.92 -16.49 -7.61
N LEU A 130 -13.80 -15.19 -7.88
CA LEU A 130 -12.78 -14.67 -8.80
C LEU A 130 -11.36 -14.99 -8.32
N GLY A 131 -11.08 -14.87 -7.02
CA GLY A 131 -9.79 -15.27 -6.45
C GLY A 131 -9.45 -16.76 -6.70
N GLU A 132 -10.43 -17.64 -6.51
CA GLU A 132 -10.30 -19.08 -6.83
C GLU A 132 -10.01 -19.31 -8.31
N LEU A 133 -10.77 -18.67 -9.21
CA LEU A 133 -10.56 -18.78 -10.65
C LEU A 133 -9.18 -18.26 -11.08
N ILE A 134 -8.71 -17.16 -10.49
CA ILE A 134 -7.35 -16.64 -10.74
C ILE A 134 -6.30 -17.67 -10.30
N ALA A 135 -6.45 -18.28 -9.12
CA ALA A 135 -5.52 -19.28 -8.61
C ALA A 135 -5.52 -20.57 -9.47
N GLU A 136 -6.68 -20.98 -10.00
CA GLU A 136 -6.83 -22.14 -10.87
C GLU A 136 -6.23 -21.91 -12.28
N ILE A 137 -6.46 -20.74 -12.87
CA ILE A 137 -6.11 -20.45 -14.28
C ILE A 137 -4.71 -19.84 -14.41
N LEU A 138 -4.28 -19.03 -13.44
CA LEU A 138 -3.00 -18.31 -13.44
C LEU A 138 -2.15 -18.71 -12.21
N PRO A 139 -1.75 -19.99 -12.08
CA PRO A 139 -1.00 -20.45 -10.91
C PRO A 139 0.31 -19.67 -10.77
N GLY A 140 0.55 -19.14 -9.57
CA GLY A 140 1.75 -18.35 -9.24
C GLY A 140 1.63 -16.85 -9.52
N ILE A 141 0.55 -16.38 -10.15
CA ILE A 141 0.28 -14.94 -10.27
C ILE A 141 -0.42 -14.45 -9.00
N PRO A 142 0.19 -13.55 -8.21
CA PRO A 142 -0.44 -13.03 -7.01
C PRO A 142 -1.68 -12.19 -7.34
N TYR A 143 -2.59 -12.09 -6.38
CA TYR A 143 -3.76 -11.24 -6.48
C TYR A 143 -4.14 -10.61 -5.15
N THR A 144 -4.91 -9.52 -5.22
CA THR A 144 -5.49 -8.84 -4.06
C THR A 144 -7.00 -8.74 -4.23
N LEU A 145 -7.74 -9.17 -3.21
CA LEU A 145 -9.19 -9.02 -3.12
C LEU A 145 -9.54 -7.81 -2.24
N SER A 146 -10.34 -6.89 -2.76
CA SER A 146 -10.59 -5.61 -2.09
C SER A 146 -11.30 -5.75 -0.74
N HIS A 147 -12.22 -6.73 -0.60
CA HIS A 147 -12.92 -6.98 0.66
C HIS A 147 -12.00 -7.52 1.76
N GLN A 148 -10.87 -8.15 1.41
CA GLN A 148 -9.89 -8.67 2.37
C GLN A 148 -8.85 -7.63 2.76
N LEU A 149 -8.47 -6.77 1.81
CA LEU A 149 -7.49 -5.72 2.04
C LEU A 149 -8.08 -4.55 2.83
N ASN A 150 -9.13 -3.93 2.30
CA ASN A 150 -9.64 -2.65 2.77
C ASN A 150 -11.19 -2.60 2.69
N PRO A 151 -11.89 -3.25 3.64
CA PRO A 151 -13.34 -3.40 3.60
C PRO A 151 -14.10 -2.11 4.01
N ILE A 152 -13.97 -1.06 3.20
CA ILE A 152 -14.68 0.22 3.35
C ILE A 152 -15.72 0.39 2.26
N ILE A 153 -16.80 1.15 2.52
CA ILE A 153 -17.91 1.33 1.57
C ILE A 153 -17.47 2.04 0.29
N ARG A 154 -16.68 3.12 0.42
CA ARG A 154 -16.26 3.94 -0.72
C ARG A 154 -15.38 3.16 -1.69
N GLU A 155 -15.81 3.11 -2.93
CA GLU A 155 -15.26 2.30 -4.00
C GLU A 155 -13.90 2.83 -4.49
N TYR A 156 -13.72 4.13 -4.76
CA TYR A 156 -12.41 4.62 -5.23
C TYR A 156 -11.25 4.32 -4.28
N PRO A 157 -11.28 4.66 -2.96
CA PRO A 157 -10.16 4.41 -2.08
C PRO A 157 -9.90 2.91 -1.89
N ARG A 158 -10.97 2.11 -1.86
CA ARG A 158 -10.87 0.64 -1.80
C ARG A 158 -10.18 0.10 -3.05
N THR A 159 -10.62 0.48 -4.24
CA THR A 159 -10.00 0.07 -5.51
C THR A 159 -8.56 0.57 -5.64
N SER A 160 -8.29 1.82 -5.25
CA SER A 160 -6.93 2.39 -5.26
C SER A 160 -5.98 1.60 -4.37
N SER A 161 -6.39 1.32 -3.12
CA SER A 161 -5.59 0.49 -2.20
C SER A 161 -5.36 -0.93 -2.74
N THR A 162 -6.39 -1.53 -3.35
CA THR A 162 -6.30 -2.89 -3.92
C THR A 162 -5.33 -2.94 -5.09
N ALA A 163 -5.39 -1.94 -5.98
CA ALA A 163 -4.50 -1.85 -7.12
C ALA A 163 -3.04 -1.59 -6.72
N ILE A 164 -2.81 -0.68 -5.75
CA ILE A 164 -1.47 -0.39 -5.21
C ILE A 164 -0.89 -1.65 -4.56
N ASP A 165 -1.64 -2.30 -3.68
CA ASP A 165 -1.22 -3.51 -2.99
C ASP A 165 -0.86 -4.64 -3.96
N ALA A 166 -1.74 -4.94 -4.92
CA ALA A 166 -1.49 -5.97 -5.94
C ALA A 166 -0.18 -5.68 -6.68
N SER A 167 0.02 -4.45 -7.15
CA SER A 167 1.20 -4.05 -7.92
C SER A 167 2.53 -4.19 -7.16
N LEU A 168 2.48 -4.20 -5.83
CA LEU A 168 3.64 -4.36 -4.95
C LEU A 168 3.93 -5.82 -4.60
N LYS A 169 2.95 -6.73 -4.72
CA LYS A 169 3.09 -8.13 -4.30
C LYS A 169 4.33 -8.80 -4.91
N PRO A 170 4.56 -8.84 -6.23
CA PRO A 170 5.72 -9.55 -6.77
C PRO A 170 7.06 -9.06 -6.19
N LEU A 171 7.26 -7.73 -6.12
CA LEU A 171 8.48 -7.13 -5.60
C LEU A 171 8.68 -7.42 -4.10
N MET A 172 7.64 -7.19 -3.31
CA MET A 172 7.74 -7.23 -1.85
C MET A 172 7.74 -8.67 -1.32
N GLN A 173 7.02 -9.59 -1.98
CA GLN A 173 7.04 -11.01 -1.62
C GLN A 173 8.43 -11.61 -1.85
N SER A 174 9.07 -11.34 -3.01
CA SER A 174 10.45 -11.76 -3.26
C SER A 174 11.40 -11.18 -2.22
N HIS A 175 11.37 -9.85 -2.03
CA HIS A 175 12.28 -9.15 -1.14
C HIS A 175 12.19 -9.62 0.32
N LEU A 176 10.98 -9.71 0.87
CA LEU A 176 10.79 -10.04 2.28
C LEU A 176 11.05 -11.53 2.56
N THR A 177 10.76 -12.41 1.60
CA THR A 177 11.06 -13.84 1.72
C THR A 177 12.56 -14.10 1.65
N GLU A 178 13.27 -13.47 0.72
CA GLU A 178 14.74 -13.51 0.63
C GLU A 178 15.37 -12.95 1.91
N PHE A 179 14.91 -11.79 2.37
CA PHE A 179 15.39 -11.16 3.61
C PHE A 179 15.20 -12.05 4.85
N GLU A 180 14.02 -12.66 5.01
CA GLU A 180 13.80 -13.61 6.10
C GLU A 180 14.71 -14.84 5.95
N SER A 181 14.83 -15.40 4.75
CA SER A 181 15.68 -16.58 4.52
C SER A 181 17.14 -16.32 4.82
N ASP A 182 17.67 -15.16 4.44
CA ASP A 182 19.06 -14.76 4.71
C ASP A 182 19.32 -14.64 6.20
N LEU A 183 18.38 -14.06 6.96
CA LEU A 183 18.48 -13.97 8.42
C LEU A 183 18.46 -15.36 9.07
N ARG A 184 17.57 -16.25 8.63
CA ARG A 184 17.53 -17.64 9.14
C ARG A 184 18.81 -18.40 8.81
N ALA A 185 19.36 -18.23 7.61
CA ALA A 185 20.63 -18.83 7.21
C ALA A 185 21.81 -18.31 8.06
N ALA A 186 21.74 -17.06 8.51
CA ALA A 186 22.69 -16.46 9.45
C ALA A 186 22.39 -16.80 10.93
N ASN A 187 21.56 -17.82 11.19
CA ASN A 187 21.19 -18.32 12.51
C ASN A 187 20.41 -17.33 13.40
N TYR A 188 19.72 -16.35 12.82
CA TYR A 188 18.78 -15.50 13.55
C TYR A 188 17.51 -16.29 13.92
N GLN A 189 17.28 -16.49 15.22
CA GLN A 189 16.12 -17.26 15.74
C GLN A 189 15.00 -16.36 16.28
N GLY A 190 15.23 -15.05 16.36
CA GLY A 190 14.28 -14.08 16.90
C GLY A 190 13.09 -13.76 16.00
N GLN A 191 12.26 -12.82 16.46
CA GLN A 191 11.11 -12.30 15.72
C GLN A 191 11.52 -11.25 14.70
N ILE A 192 11.14 -11.46 13.43
CA ILE A 192 11.29 -10.47 12.37
C ILE A 192 9.97 -9.73 12.22
N LEU A 193 10.02 -8.42 12.46
CA LEU A 193 8.90 -7.51 12.37
C LEU A 193 9.21 -6.44 11.33
N VAL A 194 8.19 -5.93 10.65
CA VAL A 194 8.32 -4.92 9.60
C VAL A 194 7.52 -3.69 9.99
N SER A 195 8.12 -2.51 9.89
CA SER A 195 7.42 -1.25 10.17
C SER A 195 6.26 -1.02 9.19
N ALA A 196 5.13 -0.60 9.74
CA ALA A 196 3.90 -0.34 8.99
C ALA A 196 3.49 1.14 9.05
N CYS A 197 2.82 1.61 8.00
CA CYS A 197 2.30 2.96 7.87
C CYS A 197 1.23 3.32 8.91
N SER A 198 0.71 2.34 9.63
CA SER A 198 -0.21 2.49 10.75
C SER A 198 0.47 2.88 12.07
N GLY A 199 1.77 3.19 12.07
CA GLY A 199 2.49 3.53 13.30
C GLY A 199 2.65 2.32 14.21
N GLY A 200 3.15 1.23 13.64
CA GLY A 200 3.35 -0.02 14.37
C GLY A 200 4.21 -0.98 13.54
N VAL A 201 4.20 -2.24 13.94
CA VAL A 201 4.98 -3.29 13.29
C VAL A 201 4.11 -4.52 13.00
N MET A 202 4.46 -5.26 11.95
CA MET A 202 3.73 -6.44 11.47
C MET A 202 4.69 -7.60 11.24
N HIS A 203 4.21 -8.85 11.31
CA HIS A 203 5.04 -9.99 10.92
C HIS A 203 5.30 -10.01 9.41
N VAL A 204 6.46 -10.52 9.00
CA VAL A 204 6.85 -10.65 7.59
C VAL A 204 5.75 -11.33 6.76
N LYS A 205 5.21 -12.45 7.24
CA LYS A 205 4.11 -13.18 6.58
C LYS A 205 2.88 -12.30 6.28
N ASP A 206 2.52 -11.39 7.19
CA ASP A 206 1.33 -10.55 7.03
C ASP A 206 1.60 -9.42 6.03
N VAL A 207 2.84 -8.94 5.98
CA VAL A 207 3.27 -7.92 5.03
C VAL A 207 3.44 -8.49 3.62
N VAL A 208 3.91 -9.73 3.48
CA VAL A 208 3.96 -10.46 2.20
C VAL A 208 2.56 -10.57 1.59
N GLU A 209 1.53 -10.72 2.43
CA GLU A 209 0.13 -10.74 1.99
C GLU A 209 -0.45 -9.36 1.71
N LYS A 210 0.00 -8.31 2.40
CA LYS A 210 -0.52 -6.94 2.29
C LYS A 210 0.60 -5.89 2.25
N PRO A 211 1.46 -5.90 1.21
CA PRO A 211 2.67 -5.08 1.17
C PRO A 211 2.41 -3.58 1.17
N ILE A 212 1.20 -3.14 0.82
CA ILE A 212 0.82 -1.72 0.87
C ILE A 212 1.05 -1.07 2.24
N TYR A 213 0.99 -1.84 3.35
CA TYR A 213 1.25 -1.31 4.69
C TYR A 213 2.69 -0.84 4.90
N THR A 214 3.63 -1.23 4.04
CA THR A 214 5.03 -0.74 4.10
C THR A 214 5.21 0.62 3.43
N VAL A 215 4.22 1.09 2.67
CA VAL A 215 4.30 2.37 1.96
C VAL A 215 4.30 3.50 2.99
N LYS A 216 5.31 4.38 2.93
CA LYS A 216 5.54 5.46 3.91
C LYS A 216 5.62 4.98 5.37
N SER A 217 6.10 3.75 5.63
CA SER A 217 6.17 3.22 7.00
C SER A 217 7.27 3.83 7.87
N GLY A 218 8.38 4.28 7.29
CA GLY A 218 9.49 4.91 8.03
C GLY A 218 9.04 6.15 8.82
N PRO A 219 8.55 7.22 8.15
CA PRO A 219 8.07 8.42 8.83
C PRO A 219 6.89 8.16 9.78
N ALA A 220 6.11 7.10 9.54
CA ALA A 220 4.97 6.74 10.40
C ALA A 220 5.38 6.28 11.82
N MET A 221 6.64 5.87 12.02
CA MET A 221 7.15 5.51 13.35
C MET A 221 7.58 6.71 14.19
N ALA A 222 7.83 7.86 13.56
CA ALA A 222 8.37 9.04 14.24
C ALA A 222 7.46 9.57 15.37
N PRO A 223 6.12 9.59 15.25
CA PRO A 223 5.24 9.97 16.35
C PRO A 223 5.33 9.08 17.59
N LEU A 224 5.61 7.78 17.45
CA LEU A 224 5.80 6.89 18.60
C LEU A 224 7.05 7.27 19.39
N ALA A 225 8.15 7.56 18.68
CA ALA A 225 9.35 8.07 19.31
C ALA A 225 9.06 9.42 19.99
N GLY A 226 8.32 10.31 19.33
CA GLY A 226 7.90 11.59 19.89
C GLY A 226 7.12 11.46 21.21
N ILE A 227 6.22 10.48 21.32
CA ILE A 227 5.52 10.16 22.58
C ILE A 227 6.52 9.72 23.66
N ALA A 228 7.40 8.78 23.34
CA ALA A 228 8.36 8.26 24.31
C ALA A 228 9.31 9.36 24.84
N TYR A 229 9.79 10.24 23.96
CA TYR A 229 10.62 11.39 24.36
C TYR A 229 9.83 12.41 25.17
N ALA A 230 8.58 12.69 24.80
CA ALA A 230 7.76 13.61 25.56
C ALA A 230 7.44 13.10 26.97
N GLU A 231 7.13 11.81 27.12
CA GLU A 231 6.93 11.19 28.43
C GLU A 231 8.20 11.20 29.30
N ALA A 232 9.37 11.08 28.67
CA ALA A 232 10.66 11.06 29.37
C ALA A 232 11.18 12.46 29.74
N GLU A 233 10.95 13.47 28.90
CA GLU A 233 11.69 14.74 28.96
C GLU A 233 10.81 16.00 29.02
N LEU A 234 9.49 15.90 28.76
CA LEU A 234 8.59 17.06 28.66
C LEU A 234 7.43 16.96 29.66
N GLU A 235 6.99 18.10 30.18
CA GLU A 235 5.77 18.20 31.03
C GLU A 235 4.49 18.31 30.17
N GLY A 236 4.38 17.56 29.08
CA GLY A 236 3.25 17.64 28.17
C GLY A 236 3.23 16.56 27.09
N ASN A 237 2.04 16.36 26.51
CA ASN A 237 1.78 15.26 25.56
C ASN A 237 1.48 15.77 24.13
N ASP A 238 1.77 17.03 23.85
CA ASP A 238 1.64 17.66 22.54
C ASP A 238 3.04 17.81 21.92
N VAL A 239 3.27 17.11 20.81
CA VAL A 239 4.60 17.04 20.17
C VAL A 239 4.45 17.26 18.68
N ILE A 240 5.30 18.13 18.12
CA ILE A 240 5.51 18.21 16.68
C ILE A 240 6.82 17.49 16.40
N ILE A 241 6.75 16.45 15.58
CA ILE A 241 7.91 15.66 15.17
C ILE A 241 8.30 16.11 13.77
N VAL A 242 9.57 16.44 13.61
CA VAL A 242 10.15 16.93 12.37
C VAL A 242 11.35 16.06 12.03
N ASP A 243 11.31 15.43 10.86
CA ASP A 243 12.41 14.63 10.31
C ASP A 243 12.91 15.28 9.02
N THR A 244 14.18 15.67 9.01
CA THR A 244 14.81 16.37 7.90
C THR A 244 15.83 15.47 7.23
N GLY A 245 15.44 14.92 6.08
CA GLY A 245 16.33 14.12 5.24
C GLY A 245 17.13 14.97 4.24
N GLY A 246 17.92 14.28 3.41
CA GLY A 246 18.62 14.92 2.30
C GLY A 246 17.69 15.42 1.19
N THR A 247 16.47 14.87 1.08
CA THR A 247 15.54 15.14 -0.03
C THR A 247 14.17 15.64 0.43
N THR A 248 13.71 15.18 1.60
CA THR A 248 12.38 15.45 2.12
C THR A 248 12.43 16.03 3.53
N PHE A 249 11.39 16.78 3.85
CA PHE A 249 11.09 17.30 5.19
C PHE A 249 9.75 16.74 5.60
N ASP A 250 9.75 15.86 6.60
CA ASP A 250 8.58 15.14 7.08
C ASP A 250 8.12 15.70 8.43
N VAL A 251 6.83 16.01 8.54
CA VAL A 251 6.21 16.57 9.74
C VAL A 251 5.05 15.71 10.17
N SER A 252 4.98 15.44 11.47
CA SER A 252 3.84 14.78 12.10
C SER A 252 3.55 15.39 13.46
N MET A 253 2.37 15.10 14.00
CA MET A 253 1.90 15.70 15.25
C MET A 253 1.27 14.65 16.14
N VAL A 254 1.65 14.68 17.41
CA VAL A 254 0.99 14.00 18.53
C VAL A 254 0.22 15.07 19.29
N ARG A 255 -1.05 14.81 19.57
CA ARG A 255 -1.89 15.72 20.34
C ARG A 255 -2.53 14.99 21.51
N ALA A 256 -2.38 15.52 22.71
CA ALA A 256 -2.85 14.91 23.95
C ALA A 256 -2.42 13.42 24.08
N GLY A 257 -1.19 13.11 23.66
CA GLY A 257 -0.63 11.75 23.68
C GLY A 257 -1.17 10.83 22.59
N GLN A 258 -1.98 11.36 21.66
CA GLN A 258 -2.59 10.57 20.58
C GLN A 258 -1.98 10.89 19.23
N ILE A 259 -1.61 9.83 18.51
CA ILE A 259 -1.17 9.91 17.12
C ILE A 259 -2.39 10.16 16.24
N LYS A 260 -2.28 11.15 15.34
CA LYS A 260 -3.32 11.42 14.35
C LYS A 260 -3.19 10.47 13.16
N PHE A 261 -4.33 9.91 12.75
CA PHE A 261 -4.45 9.05 11.57
C PHE A 261 -5.28 9.73 10.48
N THR A 262 -5.01 9.39 9.23
CA THR A 262 -5.75 9.88 8.06
C THR A 262 -5.92 8.78 7.02
N ARG A 263 -7.00 8.86 6.24
CA ARG A 263 -7.21 8.07 5.02
C ARG A 263 -6.90 8.85 3.74
N GLU A 264 -6.50 10.11 3.89
CA GLU A 264 -6.15 11.02 2.80
C GLU A 264 -4.63 11.04 2.56
N THR A 265 -3.99 9.88 2.63
CA THR A 265 -2.56 9.75 2.37
C THR A 265 -2.34 9.60 0.87
N TRP A 266 -1.79 10.62 0.25
CA TRP A 266 -1.48 10.63 -1.18
C TRP A 266 0.00 10.30 -1.42
N LEU A 267 0.25 9.44 -2.41
CA LEU A 267 1.55 9.22 -3.03
C LEU A 267 1.66 10.15 -4.23
N LEU A 268 2.84 10.72 -4.52
CA LEU A 268 3.06 11.65 -5.65
C LEU A 268 2.23 12.96 -5.60
N GLY A 269 1.77 13.36 -4.41
CA GLY A 269 1.08 14.64 -4.18
C GLY A 269 -0.44 14.54 -4.25
N GLU A 270 -1.10 15.42 -3.49
CA GLU A 270 -2.56 15.49 -3.41
C GLU A 270 -3.18 15.84 -4.77
N TRP A 271 -4.23 15.11 -5.17
CA TRP A 271 -4.94 15.23 -6.46
C TRP A 271 -4.13 14.95 -7.73
N ILE A 272 -2.80 14.90 -7.65
CA ILE A 272 -1.91 14.57 -8.76
C ILE A 272 -1.61 13.09 -8.78
N GLY A 273 -1.23 12.52 -7.64
CA GLY A 273 -0.84 11.14 -7.56
C GLY A 273 -1.98 10.21 -7.19
N HIS A 274 -1.72 9.29 -6.26
CA HIS A 274 -2.65 8.20 -5.93
C HIS A 274 -2.92 8.16 -4.43
N ASN A 275 -4.21 8.11 -4.07
CA ASN A 275 -4.61 7.98 -2.67
C ASN A 275 -4.38 6.52 -2.23
N LEU A 276 -3.66 6.33 -1.12
CA LEU A 276 -3.37 5.01 -0.56
C LEU A 276 -4.64 4.26 -0.15
N GLY A 277 -5.72 4.98 0.17
CA GLY A 277 -7.03 4.46 0.55
C GLY A 277 -7.09 3.79 1.92
N LEU A 278 -5.94 3.64 2.60
CA LEU A 278 -5.79 3.05 3.91
C LEU A 278 -5.64 4.11 5.00
N SER A 279 -6.01 3.74 6.22
CA SER A 279 -5.68 4.54 7.40
C SER A 279 -4.18 4.44 7.68
N SER A 280 -3.49 5.57 7.68
CA SER A 280 -2.07 5.67 8.04
C SER A 280 -1.86 6.83 9.01
N VAL A 281 -0.70 6.86 9.65
CA VAL A 281 -0.25 8.02 10.43
C VAL A 281 -0.25 9.26 9.53
N ASP A 282 -0.77 10.39 10.03
CA ASP A 282 -0.83 11.67 9.30
C ASP A 282 0.56 12.33 9.30
N VAL A 283 1.40 11.88 8.37
CA VAL A 283 2.70 12.49 8.08
C VAL A 283 2.60 13.33 6.81
N ARG A 284 3.03 14.59 6.90
CA ARG A 284 3.11 15.52 5.79
C ARG A 284 4.55 15.67 5.35
N SER A 285 4.78 15.48 4.05
CA SER A 285 6.11 15.57 3.45
C SER A 285 6.17 16.77 2.53
N VAL A 286 7.24 17.55 2.65
CA VAL A 286 7.60 18.61 1.71
C VAL A 286 8.88 18.21 1.00
N GLY A 287 8.92 18.39 -0.32
CA GLY A 287 10.11 18.15 -1.15
C GLY A 287 11.18 19.23 -0.97
N ALA A 288 11.63 19.43 0.27
CA ALA A 288 12.70 20.34 0.63
C ALA A 288 13.53 19.64 1.71
N GLY A 289 14.82 19.44 1.47
CA GLY A 289 15.72 18.76 2.40
C GLY A 289 17.11 19.38 2.36
N GLY A 290 18.06 18.78 3.08
CA GLY A 290 19.43 19.30 3.17
C GLY A 290 20.17 19.37 1.82
N GLY A 291 19.77 18.55 0.84
CA GLY A 291 20.32 18.52 -0.52
C GLY A 291 19.53 19.33 -1.55
N SER A 292 18.51 20.09 -1.13
CA SER A 292 17.77 20.96 -2.05
C SER A 292 18.68 22.05 -2.61
N ILE A 293 18.67 22.21 -3.94
CA ILE A 293 19.52 23.18 -4.64
C ILE A 293 18.84 24.55 -4.57
N ALA A 294 19.50 25.51 -3.93
CA ALA A 294 19.10 26.91 -4.00
C ALA A 294 19.55 27.49 -5.35
N TRP A 295 18.63 28.16 -6.06
CA TRP A 295 18.94 28.93 -7.27
C TRP A 295 18.33 30.32 -7.18
N ILE A 296 18.84 31.25 -7.99
CA ILE A 296 18.31 32.61 -8.16
C ILE A 296 17.60 32.63 -9.51
N ASP A 297 16.39 33.22 -9.56
CA ASP A 297 15.59 33.41 -10.79
C ASP A 297 16.32 34.25 -11.84
#